data_AF-A0A1N6N5L8-F1
#
_entry.id   AF-A0A1N6N5L8-F1
#
_cell.length_a   1.000
_cell.length_b   1.000
_cell.length_c   1.000
_cell.angle_alpha   90.00
_cell.angle_beta   90.00
_cell.angle_gamma   90.00
#
_symmetry.space_group_name_H-M   'P 1'
#
loop_
_entity.id
_entity.type
_entity.pdbx_description
1 polymer ?
#
loop_
_entity_poly.entity_id
_entity_poly.type
_entity_poly.pdbx_seq_one_letter_code
_entity_poly.pdbx_strand_id
1 'polypeptide(L)'
;MAGKFRLAGVLRLRRLEEDGAKAALAGAHADLARTVEEAGGLAAYLDASPERPTTSAALSGLAASRAAASALFSVLESEERVRAHAVDEARAELARARAAALGLEKLEERHDAETARAEGRADQAALDEIASAARRTVPGGSTT
;
A
#
# COMPACT_ATOMS: atom_id res chain seq x y z
N MET A 1 15.21 -30.62 11.39
CA MET A 1 14.20 -29.60 11.75
C MET A 1 14.84 -28.21 11.81
N ALA A 2 15.53 -27.79 10.74
CA ALA A 2 16.26 -26.53 10.69
C ALA A 2 15.61 -25.60 9.66
N GLY A 3 15.31 -24.37 10.08
CA GLY A 3 15.09 -23.22 9.19
C GLY A 3 13.70 -22.99 8.65
N LYS A 4 12.61 -23.18 9.43
CA LYS A 4 11.30 -22.60 9.07
C LYS A 4 11.38 -21.08 9.20
N PHE A 5 11.91 -20.38 8.19
CA PHE A 5 11.48 -19.02 7.93
C PHE A 5 9.98 -19.11 7.65
N ARG A 6 9.17 -18.82 8.68
CA ARG A 6 7.72 -19.05 8.62
C ARG A 6 7.15 -18.08 7.59
N LEU A 7 6.58 -18.61 6.51
CA LEU A 7 5.92 -17.83 5.46
C LEU A 7 4.96 -16.78 6.01
N ALA A 8 4.23 -17.13 7.08
CA ALA A 8 3.38 -16.23 7.86
C ALA A 8 4.09 -14.99 8.45
N GLY A 9 5.39 -15.06 8.74
CA GLY A 9 6.20 -13.92 9.16
C GLY A 9 6.46 -12.95 8.01
N VAL A 10 6.81 -13.49 6.84
CA VAL A 10 7.07 -12.69 5.65
C VAL A 10 5.78 -12.08 5.12
N LEU A 11 4.65 -12.80 5.15
CA LEU A 11 3.34 -12.26 4.79
C LEU A 11 2.90 -11.09 5.68
N ARG A 12 3.10 -11.22 7.00
CA ARG A 12 2.82 -10.11 7.93
C ARG A 12 3.67 -8.88 7.60
N LEU A 13 4.95 -9.07 7.28
CA LEU A 13 5.81 -7.99 6.84
C LEU A 13 5.29 -7.36 5.54
N ARG A 14 4.92 -8.17 4.53
CA ARG A 14 4.37 -7.66 3.26
C ARG A 14 3.06 -6.90 3.42
N ARG A 15 2.16 -7.37 4.29
CA ARG A 15 0.92 -6.64 4.63
C ARG A 15 1.22 -5.30 5.30
N LEU A 16 2.18 -5.27 6.22
CA LEU A 16 2.62 -4.04 6.87
C LEU A 16 3.26 -3.06 5.86
N GLU A 17 4.05 -3.56 4.90
CA GLU A 17 4.60 -2.76 3.81
C GLU A 17 3.49 -2.19 2.91
N GLU A 18 2.48 -2.99 2.56
CA GLU A 18 1.32 -2.51 1.80
C GLU A 18 0.55 -1.43 2.56
N ASP A 19 0.30 -1.63 3.85
CA ASP A 19 -0.40 -0.65 4.68
C ASP A 19 0.43 0.64 4.86
N GLY A 20 1.76 0.52 4.97
CA GLY A 20 2.68 1.65 4.91
C GLY A 20 2.60 2.42 3.59
N ALA A 21 2.55 1.71 2.46
CA ALA A 21 2.41 2.32 1.14
C ALA A 21 1.03 3.01 0.97
N LYS A 22 -0.05 2.45 1.52
CA LYS A 22 -1.38 3.10 1.55
C LYS A 22 -1.33 4.40 2.36
N ALA A 23 -0.70 4.37 3.54
CA ALA A 23 -0.55 5.55 4.37
C ALA A 23 0.29 6.64 3.68
N ALA A 24 1.38 6.24 3.00
CA ALA A 24 2.20 7.16 2.22
C ALA A 24 1.41 7.81 1.08
N LEU A 25 0.59 7.04 0.34
CA LEU A 25 -0.28 7.57 -0.70
C LEU A 25 -1.32 8.54 -0.15
N ALA A 26 -1.94 8.22 0.99
CA ALA A 26 -2.88 9.12 1.66
C ALA A 26 -2.20 10.43 2.09
N GLY A 27 -0.99 10.34 2.64
CA GLY A 27 -0.17 11.50 2.99
C GLY A 27 0.16 12.38 1.78
N ALA A 28 0.60 11.78 0.68
CA ALA A 28 0.89 12.50 -0.56
C ALA A 28 -0.34 13.23 -1.12
N HIS A 29 -1.52 12.60 -1.06
CA HIS A 29 -2.78 13.23 -1.44
C HIS A 29 -3.16 14.39 -0.52
N ALA A 30 -2.97 14.24 0.80
CA ALA A 30 -3.25 15.30 1.76
C ALA A 30 -2.33 16.51 1.57
N ASP A 31 -1.04 16.28 1.27
CA ASP A 31 -0.09 17.33 0.98
C ASP A 31 -0.43 18.06 -0.32
N LEU A 32 -0.77 17.33 -1.39
CA LEU A 32 -1.23 17.94 -2.64
C LEU A 32 -2.48 18.80 -2.43
N ALA A 33 -3.48 18.29 -1.69
CA ALA A 33 -4.70 19.03 -1.40
C ALA A 33 -4.43 20.33 -0.65
N ARG A 34 -3.50 20.30 0.33
CA ARG A 34 -3.08 21.49 1.08
C ARG A 34 -2.42 22.53 0.17
N THR A 35 -1.51 22.11 -0.71
CA THR A 35 -0.85 23.03 -1.67
C THR A 35 -1.86 23.68 -2.62
N VAL A 36 -2.83 22.91 -3.11
CA VAL A 36 -3.91 23.44 -3.98
C VAL A 36 -4.79 24.44 -3.22
N GLU A 37 -5.13 24.15 -1.97
CA GLU A 37 -5.91 25.05 -1.11
C GLU A 37 -5.15 26.37 -0.85
N GLU A 38 -3.86 26.30 -0.51
CA GLU A 38 -3.00 27.47 -0.30
C GLU A 38 -2.90 28.34 -1.57
N ALA A 39 -2.72 27.71 -2.73
CA ALA A 39 -2.71 28.40 -4.02
C ALA A 39 -4.05 29.08 -4.33
N GLY A 40 -5.17 28.39 -4.08
CA GLY A 40 -6.52 28.94 -4.24
C GLY A 40 -6.79 30.11 -3.30
N GLY A 41 -6.36 30.03 -2.04
CA GLY A 41 -6.48 31.10 -1.06
C GLY A 41 -5.70 32.36 -1.44
N LEU A 42 -4.48 32.19 -1.95
CA LEU A 42 -3.68 33.32 -2.46
C LEU A 42 -4.35 33.99 -3.67
N ALA A 43 -4.86 33.21 -4.62
CA ALA A 43 -5.58 33.73 -5.78
C ALA A 43 -6.83 34.52 -5.36
N ALA A 44 -7.61 34.00 -4.42
CA ALA A 44 -8.79 34.69 -3.88
C ALA A 44 -8.43 35.99 -3.14
N TYR A 45 -7.34 36.00 -2.38
CA TYR A 45 -6.85 37.22 -1.71
C TYR A 45 -6.46 38.31 -2.71
N LEU A 46 -5.80 37.94 -3.81
CA LEU A 46 -5.41 38.88 -4.86
C LEU A 46 -6.61 39.46 -5.62
N ASP A 47 -7.62 38.65 -5.88
CA ASP A 47 -8.86 39.09 -6.54
C ASP A 47 -9.70 40.01 -5.63
N ALA A 48 -9.73 39.73 -4.34
CA ALA A 48 -10.49 40.51 -3.36
C ALA A 48 -9.86 41.87 -3.01
N SER A 49 -8.59 42.14 -3.38
CA SER A 49 -7.87 43.36 -2.98
C SER A 49 -8.31 44.59 -3.81
N PRO A 50 -9.08 45.54 -3.23
CA PRO A 50 -9.62 46.67 -3.95
C PRO A 50 -8.71 47.90 -3.79
N GLU A 51 -7.45 47.83 -4.24
CA GLU A 51 -6.57 49.00 -4.19
C GLU A 51 -6.79 49.91 -5.40
N ARG A 52 -7.28 51.13 -5.14
CA ARG A 52 -7.23 52.26 -6.08
C ARG A 52 -6.07 53.18 -5.69
N PRO A 53 -4.86 52.99 -6.24
CA PRO A 53 -3.75 53.88 -5.94
C PRO A 53 -4.07 55.31 -6.44
N THR A 54 -3.96 56.28 -5.54
CA THR A 54 -4.22 57.71 -5.84
C THR A 54 -2.94 58.50 -6.12
N THR A 55 -1.77 57.88 -5.96
CA THR A 55 -0.46 58.51 -6.20
C THR A 55 0.42 57.61 -7.08
N SER A 56 1.38 58.21 -7.78
CA SER A 56 2.33 57.44 -8.61
C SER A 56 3.20 56.49 -7.77
N ALA A 57 3.59 56.88 -6.56
CA ALA A 57 4.35 56.02 -5.66
C ALA A 57 3.53 54.80 -5.20
N ALA A 58 2.24 55.00 -4.89
CA ALA A 58 1.32 53.91 -4.57
C ALA A 58 1.12 52.97 -5.77
N LEU A 59 1.05 53.51 -6.99
CA LEU A 59 0.92 52.71 -8.21
C LEU A 59 2.17 51.86 -8.46
N SER A 60 3.38 52.41 -8.26
CA SER A 60 4.63 51.63 -8.33
C SER A 60 4.72 50.56 -7.25
N GLY A 61 4.28 50.86 -6.02
CA GLY A 61 4.20 49.88 -4.93
C GLY A 61 3.26 48.71 -5.27
N LEU A 62 2.06 49.01 -5.76
CA LEU A 62 1.09 47.99 -6.21
C LEU A 62 1.66 47.13 -7.35
N ALA A 63 2.34 47.74 -8.32
CA ALA A 63 2.97 47.00 -9.41
C ALA A 63 4.06 46.05 -8.91
N ALA A 64 4.88 46.48 -7.95
CA ALA A 64 5.88 45.63 -7.31
C ALA A 64 5.24 44.48 -6.52
N SER A 65 4.17 44.74 -5.75
CA SER A 65 3.42 43.70 -5.04
C SER A 65 2.80 42.67 -5.99
N ARG A 66 2.25 43.10 -7.13
CA ARG A 66 1.74 42.17 -8.15
C ARG A 66 2.82 41.34 -8.80
N ALA A 67 3.98 41.93 -9.11
CA ALA A 67 5.12 41.18 -9.63
C ALA A 67 5.60 40.11 -8.64
N ALA A 68 5.67 40.46 -7.35
CA ALA A 68 6.02 39.51 -6.28
C ALA A 68 4.97 38.39 -6.13
N ALA A 69 3.68 38.73 -6.20
CA ALA A 69 2.59 37.76 -6.13
C ALA A 69 2.60 36.79 -7.32
N SER A 70 2.84 37.26 -8.55
CA SER A 70 2.98 36.41 -9.73
C SER A 70 4.16 35.45 -9.62
N ALA A 71 5.29 35.91 -9.06
CA ALA A 71 6.44 35.05 -8.80
C ALA A 71 6.10 33.96 -7.77
N LEU A 72 5.39 34.30 -6.69
CA LEU A 72 4.93 33.35 -5.68
C LEU A 72 3.94 32.32 -6.28
N PHE A 73 3.04 32.74 -7.16
CA PHE A 73 2.12 31.83 -7.84
C PHE A 73 2.87 30.82 -8.70
N SER A 74 3.90 31.26 -9.43
CA SER A 74 4.76 30.35 -10.20
C SER A 74 5.49 29.32 -9.33
N VAL A 75 5.88 29.70 -8.10
CA VAL A 75 6.47 28.78 -7.13
C VAL A 75 5.42 27.77 -6.66
N LEU A 76 4.21 28.20 -6.32
CA LEU A 76 3.13 27.30 -5.87
C LEU A 76 2.72 26.31 -6.96
N GLU A 77 2.60 26.74 -8.22
CA GLU A 77 2.36 25.83 -9.35
C GLU A 77 3.48 24.81 -9.51
N SER A 78 4.73 25.22 -9.28
CA SER A 78 5.87 24.30 -9.33
C SER A 78 5.82 23.28 -8.19
N GLU A 79 5.42 23.71 -7.00
CA GLU A 79 5.23 22.82 -5.86
C GLU A 79 4.08 21.85 -6.10
N GLU A 80 2.94 22.32 -6.62
CA GLU A 80 1.81 21.46 -6.98
C GLU A 80 2.23 20.34 -7.93
N ARG A 81 3.02 20.65 -8.96
CA ARG A 81 3.56 19.64 -9.88
C ARG A 81 4.45 18.62 -9.17
N VAL A 82 5.29 19.07 -8.24
CA VAL A 82 6.14 18.17 -7.43
C VAL A 82 5.28 17.27 -6.54
N ARG A 83 4.23 17.81 -5.91
CA ARG A 83 3.30 17.02 -5.07
C ARG A 83 2.48 16.03 -5.89
N ALA A 84 2.03 16.43 -7.08
CA ALA A 84 1.34 15.55 -8.01
C ALA A 84 2.23 14.37 -8.44
N HIS A 85 3.50 14.65 -8.78
CA HIS A 85 4.48 13.60 -9.06
C HIS A 85 4.70 12.68 -7.85
N ALA A 86 4.76 13.22 -6.63
CA ALA A 86 4.89 12.42 -5.41
C ALA A 86 3.68 11.47 -5.19
N VAL A 87 2.47 11.90 -5.55
CA VAL A 87 1.28 11.04 -5.56
C VAL A 87 1.44 9.89 -6.54
N ASP A 88 1.93 10.15 -7.75
CA ASP A 88 2.11 9.11 -8.77
C ASP A 88 3.20 8.10 -8.38
N GLU A 89 4.31 8.57 -7.79
CA GLU A 89 5.34 7.70 -7.20
C GLU A 89 4.77 6.84 -6.07
N ALA A 90 3.98 7.41 -5.16
CA ALA A 90 3.36 6.66 -4.07
C ALA A 90 2.35 5.62 -4.58
N ARG A 91 1.60 5.93 -5.65
CA ARG A 91 0.72 4.96 -6.33
C ARG A 91 1.53 3.80 -6.93
N ALA A 92 2.65 4.10 -7.59
CA ALA A 92 3.52 3.09 -8.16
C ALA A 92 4.13 2.19 -7.08
N GLU A 93 4.55 2.75 -5.95
CA GLU A 93 5.04 1.97 -4.79
C GLU A 93 3.95 1.05 -4.23
N LEU A 94 2.73 1.55 -4.03
CA LEU A 94 1.62 0.72 -3.57
C LEU A 94 1.31 -0.44 -4.53
N ALA A 95 1.37 -0.18 -5.84
CA ALA A 95 1.20 -1.23 -6.84
C ALA A 95 2.32 -2.29 -6.75
N ARG A 96 3.57 -1.87 -6.55
CA ARG A 96 4.72 -2.78 -6.34
C ARG A 96 4.57 -3.60 -5.06
N ALA A 97 4.16 -2.98 -3.94
CA ALA A 97 3.92 -3.67 -2.68
C ALA A 97 2.82 -4.74 -2.81
N ARG A 98 1.71 -4.41 -3.47
CA ARG A 98 0.61 -5.38 -3.75
C ARG A 98 1.06 -6.55 -4.62
N ALA A 99 1.83 -6.27 -5.67
CA ALA A 99 2.34 -7.32 -6.55
C ALA A 99 3.27 -8.29 -5.79
N ALA A 100 4.11 -7.75 -4.90
CA ALA A 100 5.00 -8.55 -4.06
C ALA A 100 4.24 -9.41 -3.03
N ALA A 101 3.14 -8.89 -2.45
CA ALA A 101 2.29 -9.62 -1.53
C ALA A 101 1.55 -10.79 -2.22
N LEU A 102 0.97 -10.55 -3.39
CA LEU A 102 0.17 -11.54 -4.13
C LEU A 102 0.96 -12.82 -4.47
N GLY A 103 2.23 -12.68 -4.85
CA GLY A 103 3.09 -13.82 -5.15
C GLY A 103 3.32 -14.71 -3.92
N LEU A 104 3.41 -14.11 -2.74
CA LEU A 104 3.61 -14.81 -1.48
C LEU A 104 2.33 -15.50 -0.98
N GLU A 105 1.17 -14.86 -1.15
CA GLU A 105 -0.14 -15.45 -0.78
C GLU A 105 -0.42 -16.73 -1.56
N LYS A 106 -0.16 -16.72 -2.88
CA LYS A 106 -0.29 -17.94 -3.71
C LYS A 106 0.66 -19.06 -3.28
N LEU A 107 1.85 -18.70 -2.81
CA LEU A 107 2.81 -19.68 -2.29
C LEU A 107 2.31 -20.29 -0.97
N GLU A 108 1.66 -19.50 -0.12
CA GLU A 108 1.04 -19.96 1.13
C GLU A 108 -0.09 -20.94 0.85
N GLU A 109 -1.04 -20.58 -0.02
CA GLU A 109 -2.13 -21.45 -0.42
C GLU A 109 -1.63 -22.80 -0.94
N ARG A 110 -0.58 -22.78 -1.77
CA ARG A 110 0.05 -24.01 -2.29
C ARG A 110 0.69 -24.82 -1.17
N HIS A 111 1.43 -24.17 -0.28
CA HIS A 111 2.10 -24.84 0.83
C HIS A 111 1.10 -25.51 1.78
N ASP A 112 0.01 -24.81 2.11
CA ASP A 112 -1.05 -25.33 2.98
C ASP A 112 -1.74 -26.54 2.32
N ALA A 113 -2.01 -26.46 1.01
CA ALA A 113 -2.58 -27.57 0.26
C ALA A 113 -1.61 -28.78 0.17
N GLU A 114 -0.30 -28.56 0.03
CA GLU A 114 0.69 -29.63 0.05
C GLU A 114 0.83 -30.28 1.43
N THR A 115 0.77 -29.47 2.49
CA THR A 115 0.82 -29.91 3.89
C THR A 115 -0.41 -30.76 4.24
N ALA A 116 -1.61 -30.28 3.95
CA ALA A 116 -2.85 -31.02 4.20
C ALA A 116 -2.89 -32.37 3.46
N ARG A 117 -2.37 -32.42 2.22
CA ARG A 117 -2.25 -33.70 1.48
C ARG A 117 -1.24 -34.65 2.11
N ALA A 118 -0.14 -34.13 2.66
CA ALA A 118 0.85 -34.96 3.35
C ALA A 118 0.31 -35.54 4.65
N GLU A 119 -0.40 -34.73 5.43
CA GLU A 119 -1.10 -35.15 6.66
C GLU A 119 -2.15 -36.22 6.34
N GLY A 120 -3.02 -36.00 5.35
CA GLY A 120 -4.01 -37.01 4.95
C GLY A 120 -3.40 -38.33 4.46
N ARG A 121 -2.24 -38.31 3.79
CA ARG A 121 -1.51 -39.54 3.43
C ARG A 121 -0.96 -40.26 4.66
N ALA A 122 -0.46 -39.52 5.65
CA ALA A 122 0.04 -40.10 6.89
C ALA A 122 -1.10 -40.72 7.71
N ASP A 123 -2.23 -40.04 7.81
CA ASP A 123 -3.43 -40.54 8.49
C ASP A 123 -3.96 -41.81 7.82
N GLN A 124 -4.04 -41.83 6.48
CA GLN A 124 -4.47 -43.02 5.75
C GLN A 124 -3.52 -44.20 5.97
N ALA A 125 -2.20 -43.97 5.94
CA ALA A 125 -1.22 -45.01 6.21
C ALA A 125 -1.38 -45.60 7.63
N ALA A 126 -1.66 -44.76 8.62
CA ALA A 126 -1.94 -45.21 9.99
C ALA A 126 -3.23 -46.03 10.07
N LEU A 127 -4.30 -45.62 9.38
CA LEU A 127 -5.56 -46.38 9.31
C LEU A 127 -5.38 -47.74 8.63
N ASP A 128 -4.60 -47.79 7.55
CA ASP A 128 -4.30 -49.02 6.82
C ASP A 128 -3.48 -50.00 7.67
N GLU A 129 -2.55 -49.47 8.48
CA GLU A 129 -1.77 -50.25 9.45
C GLU A 129 -2.67 -50.87 10.53
N ILE A 130 -3.56 -50.07 11.14
CA ILE A 130 -4.53 -50.52 12.16
C ILE A 130 -5.45 -51.60 11.57
N ALA A 131 -6.00 -51.36 10.38
CA ALA A 131 -6.87 -52.32 9.70
C ALA A 131 -6.14 -53.64 9.38
N SER A 132 -4.86 -53.56 8.98
CA SER A 132 -4.04 -54.73 8.71
C SER A 132 -3.69 -55.51 10.00
N ALA A 133 -3.45 -54.82 11.12
CA ALA A 133 -3.23 -55.44 12.41
C ALA A 133 -4.49 -56.13 12.96
N ALA A 134 -5.66 -55.50 12.80
CA ALA A 134 -6.95 -56.09 13.18
C ALA A 134 -7.24 -57.37 12.38
N ARG A 135 -6.99 -57.39 11.07
CA ARG A 135 -7.17 -58.61 10.26
C ARG A 135 -6.25 -59.76 10.67
N ARG A 136 -5.01 -59.48 11.10
CA ARG A 136 -4.06 -60.52 11.55
C ARG A 136 -4.44 -61.13 12.90
N THR A 137 -5.17 -60.41 13.73
CA THR A 137 -5.56 -60.86 15.08
C THR A 137 -6.87 -61.63 15.10
N VAL A 138 -7.64 -61.63 14.00
CA VAL A 138 -8.77 -62.55 13.77
C VAL A 138 -8.21 -63.81 13.11
N PRO A 139 -7.99 -64.93 13.83
CA PRO A 139 -7.60 -66.18 13.19
C PRO A 139 -8.80 -66.67 12.39
N GLY A 140 -8.55 -67.21 11.19
CA GLY A 140 -9.58 -67.76 10.33
C GLY A 140 -10.53 -68.68 11.11
N GLY A 141 -11.75 -68.21 11.33
CA GLY A 141 -12.87 -69.05 11.71
C GLY A 141 -13.09 -70.02 10.56
N SER A 142 -12.50 -71.21 10.70
CA SER A 142 -12.72 -72.36 9.83
C SER A 142 -14.21 -72.69 9.84
N THR A 143 -14.96 -72.17 8.86
CA THR A 143 -16.31 -72.65 8.54
C THR A 143 -16.17 -74.01 7.86
N THR A 144 -16.34 -75.05 8.67
CA THR A 144 -16.92 -76.35 8.26
C THR A 144 -18.44 -76.19 8.24
#